data_AF-A0A497MFM0-F1
#
_entry.id   AF-A0A497MFM0-F1
#
_cell.length_a   1.000
_cell.length_b   1.000
_cell.length_c   1.000
_cell.angle_alpha   90.00
_cell.angle_beta   90.00
_cell.angle_gamma   90.00
#
_symmetry.space_group_name_H-M   'P 1'
#
loop_
_entity.id
_entity.type
_entity.pdbx_description
1 polymer ?
#
loop_
_entity_poly.entity_id
_entity_poly.type
_entity_poly.pdbx_seq_one_letter_code
_entity_poly.pdbx_strand_id
1 'polypeptide(L)' 'MQTDSDEVKLSYEHIGYAWLPYEEALNRLRYKSAKNLLKKAHEYIKRILKNEEAVSRQISR' A
#
# COMPACT_ATOMS: atom_id res chain seq x y z
N MET A 1 -10.57 -0.86 -17.11
CA MET A 1 -9.37 -0.83 -17.95
C MET A 1 -8.21 -1.33 -17.11
N GLN A 2 -7.62 -2.45 -17.51
CA GLN A 2 -6.42 -2.99 -16.89
C GLN A 2 -5.25 -2.63 -17.81
N THR A 3 -4.10 -2.28 -17.23
CA THR A 3 -2.85 -2.05 -17.97
C THR A 3 -1.93 -3.24 -17.71
N ASP A 4 -1.37 -3.81 -18.77
CA ASP A 4 -0.47 -4.96 -18.71
C ASP A 4 1.00 -4.55 -18.50
N SER A 5 1.26 -3.25 -18.38
CA SER A 5 2.60 -2.69 -18.14
C SER A 5 2.81 -2.35 -16.68
N ASP A 6 3.92 -2.84 -16.13
CA ASP A 6 4.41 -2.53 -14.77
C ASP A 6 5.02 -1.11 -14.65
N GLU A 7 5.11 -0.39 -15.77
CA GLU A 7 5.69 0.95 -15.82
C GLU A 7 4.72 2.03 -15.30
N VAL A 8 5.19 2.82 -14.32
CA VAL A 8 4.42 3.95 -13.79
C VAL A 8 4.56 5.15 -14.72
N LYS A 9 3.44 5.56 -15.33
CA LYS A 9 3.36 6.78 -16.15
C LYS A 9 2.79 7.94 -15.34
N LEU A 10 3.49 9.07 -15.35
CA LEU A 10 3.08 10.28 -14.64
C LEU A 10 2.36 11.26 -15.58
N SER A 11 1.30 11.89 -15.06
CA SER A 11 0.71 13.07 -15.69
C SER A 11 1.58 14.31 -15.43
N TYR A 12 1.33 15.40 -16.17
CA TYR A 12 2.02 16.68 -16.00
C TYR A 12 1.89 17.30 -14.60
N GLU A 13 0.93 16.85 -13.79
CA GLU A 13 0.76 17.30 -12.40
C GLU A 13 1.83 16.72 -11.46
N HIS A 14 2.56 15.68 -11.88
CA HIS A 14 3.52 14.96 -11.04
C HIS A 14 4.91 14.91 -11.67
N ILE A 15 5.93 15.21 -10.87
CA ILE A 15 7.34 15.23 -11.32
C ILE A 15 8.11 13.94 -11.01
N GLY A 16 7.53 13.03 -10.23
CA GLY A 16 8.20 11.80 -9.83
C GLY A 16 7.34 10.89 -8.97
N TYR A 17 7.81 9.66 -8.76
CA TYR A 17 7.22 8.68 -7.84
C TYR A 17 8.32 7.89 -7.13
N ALA A 18 7.95 7.19 -6.06
CA ALA A 18 8.82 6.25 -5.38
C ALA A 18 8.00 5.14 -4.72
N TRP A 19 8.52 3.91 -4.76
CA TRP A 19 8.06 2.81 -3.92
C TRP A 19 8.88 2.82 -2.63
N LEU A 20 8.22 2.93 -1.48
CA LEU A 20 8.89 3.10 -0.19
C LEU A 20 8.30 2.14 0.85
N PRO A 21 9.11 1.68 1.82
CA PRO A 21 8.61 1.05 3.03
C PRO A 21 7.59 1.94 3.76
N TYR A 22 6.66 1.32 4.48
CA TYR A 22 5.54 2.03 5.12
C TYR A 22 5.99 3.21 6.01
N GLU A 23 7.00 3.00 6.85
CA GLU A 23 7.51 4.04 7.76
C GLU A 23 8.13 5.22 6.99
N GLU A 24 8.88 4.93 5.93
CA GLU A 24 9.49 5.95 5.07
C GLU A 24 8.43 6.74 4.30
N ALA A 25 7.41 6.05 3.76
CA ALA A 25 6.28 6.69 3.10
C ALA A 25 5.52 7.62 4.06
N LEU A 26 5.29 7.20 5.31
CA LEU A 26 4.64 8.04 6.34
C LEU A 26 5.45 9.29 6.67
N ASN A 27 6.78 9.16 6.73
CA ASN A 27 7.67 10.28 6.99
C ASN A 27 7.72 11.27 5.83
N ARG A 28 7.65 10.77 4.58
CA ARG A 28 7.67 11.60 3.37
C ARG A 28 6.39 12.41 3.15
N LEU A 29 5.24 11.92 3.63
CA LEU A 29 3.97 12.63 3.49
C LEU A 29 3.95 13.92 4.31
N ARG A 30 3.46 15.02 3.71
CA ARG A 30 3.34 16.31 4.39
C ARG A 30 2.04 16.45 5.19
N TYR A 31 0.91 16.08 4.59
CA TYR A 31 -0.41 16.37 5.13
C TYR A 31 -0.93 15.27 6.06
N LYS A 32 -1.53 15.68 7.19
CA LYS A 32 -2.11 14.76 8.18
C LYS A 32 -3.19 13.86 7.58
N SER A 33 -3.99 14.37 6.65
CA SER A 33 -5.01 13.59 5.92
C SER A 33 -4.38 12.42 5.16
N ALA A 34 -3.32 12.69 4.39
CA ALA A 34 -2.59 11.67 3.65
C ALA A 34 -1.96 10.64 4.59
N LYS A 35 -1.32 11.07 5.70
CA LYS A 35 -0.77 10.15 6.70
C LYS A 35 -1.86 9.24 7.30
N ASN A 36 -3.01 9.82 7.65
CA ASN A 36 -4.12 9.05 8.21
C ASN A 36 -4.69 8.03 7.21
N LEU A 37 -4.78 8.40 5.93
CA LEU A 37 -5.22 7.49 4.88
C LEU A 37 -4.24 6.32 4.72
N LEU A 38 -2.93 6.60 4.64
CA LEU A 38 -1.91 5.57 4.52
C LEU A 38 -1.92 4.62 5.73
N LYS A 39 -2.05 5.13 6.96
CA LYS A 39 -2.19 4.31 8.17
C LYS A 39 -3.38 3.35 8.08
N LYS A 40 -4.54 3.85 7.67
CA LYS A 40 -5.76 3.02 7.53
C LYS A 40 -5.58 1.92 6.49
N ALA A 41 -5.00 2.25 5.34
CA ALA A 41 -4.73 1.28 4.28
C ALA A 41 -3.75 0.18 4.74
N HIS A 42 -2.67 0.57 5.42
CA HIS A 42 -1.68 -0.36 5.93
C HIS A 42 -2.26 -1.34 6.96
N GLU A 43 -3.03 -0.83 7.93
CA GLU A 43 -3.70 -1.68 8.92
C GLU A 43 -4.75 -2.61 8.30
N TYR A 44 -5.46 -2.14 7.27
CA TYR A 44 -6.41 -2.97 6.53
C TYR A 44 -5.72 -4.14 5.83
N ILE A 45 -4.62 -3.90 5.12
CA ILE A 45 -3.83 -4.95 4.44
C ILE A 45 -3.26 -5.93 5.46
N LYS A 46 -2.68 -5.44 6.57
CA LYS A 46 -2.18 -6.32 7.65
C LYS A 46 -3.25 -7.23 8.20
N ARG A 47 -4.49 -6.74 8.33
CA ARG A 47 -5.63 -7.55 8.77
C ARG A 47 -5.98 -8.63 7.75
N ILE A 48 -6.01 -8.31 6.46
CA ILE A 48 -6.27 -9.30 5.40
C ILE A 48 -5.19 -10.39 5.42
N LEU A 49 -3.92 -10.02 5.43
CA LEU A 49 -2.82 -10.98 5.40
C LEU A 49 -2.84 -11.92 6.62
N LYS A 50 -3.10 -11.38 7.82
CA LYS A 50 -3.29 -12.22 9.02
C LYS A 50 -4.45 -13.20 8.89
N ASN A 51 -5.55 -12.77 8.27
CA ASN A 51 -6.71 -13.63 8.06
C ASN A 51 -6.39 -14.74 7.04
N GLU A 52 -5.70 -14.42 5.95
CA GLU A 52 -5.27 -15.41 4.95
C GLU A 52 -4.31 -16.44 5.53
N GLU A 53 -3.34 -16.01 6.35
CA GLU A 53 -2.46 -16.93 7.07
C GLU A 53 -3.22 -17.85 8.02
N ALA A 54 -4.22 -17.32 8.75
CA ALA A 54 -5.04 -18.11 9.66
C ALA A 54 -5.84 -19.19 8.90
N VAL A 55 -6.40 -18.84 7.74
CA VAL A 55 -7.12 -19.77 6.86
C VAL A 55 -6.18 -20.83 6.29
N SER A 56 -5.01 -20.44 5.78
CA SER A 56 -4.03 -21.38 5.20
C SER A 56 -3.52 -22.39 6.23
N ARG A 57 -3.27 -21.95 7.48
CA ARG A 57 -2.90 -22.83 8.59
C ARG A 57 -4.02 -23.80 8.99
N GLN A 58 -5.29 -23.42 8.80
CA GLN A 58 -6.44 -24.25 9.13
C GLN A 58 -6.72 -25.32 8.06
N ILE A 59 -6.44 -25.05 6.78
CA ILE A 59 -6.60 -26.00 5.66
C ILE A 59 -5.45 -27.03 5.61
N SER A 60 -4.27 -26.66 6.13
CA SER A 60 -3.09 -27.53 6.17
C SER A 60 -3.10 -28.53 7.34
N ARG A 61 -4.21 -28.63 8.08
CA ARG A 61 -4.44 -29.53 9.21
C ARG A 61 -5.49 -30.57 8.85
#